data_AF-A0A147JY06-F1
#
_entry.id   AF-A0A147JY06-F1
#
_cell.length_a   1.000
_cell.length_b   1.000
_cell.length_c   1.000
_cell.angle_alpha   90.00
_cell.angle_beta   90.00
_cell.angle_gamma   90.00
#
_symmetry.space_group_name_H-M   'P 1'
#
loop_
_entity.id
_entity.type
_entity.pdbx_description
1 polymer ?
#
loop_
_entity_poly.entity_id
_entity_poly.type
_entity_poly.pdbx_seq_one_letter_code
_entity_poly.pdbx_strand_id
1 'polypeptide(L)'
;MAEREKEVGRSAEEIVESFARAAEELPKLKETYYSQETYNVSRPDGEPSREEERTEFRKRFISIMPGADEQGNLRVEVAKWVEGR
;
A
#
# COMPACT_ATOMS: atom_id res chain seq x y z
N MET A 1 23.15 11.76 -4.14
CA MET A 1 21.77 11.51 -4.58
C MET A 1 21.74 11.00 -6.01
N ALA A 2 22.25 11.76 -6.99
CA ALA A 2 22.26 11.38 -8.40
C ALA A 2 22.86 9.99 -8.72
N GLU A 3 23.96 9.58 -8.06
CA GLU A 3 24.57 8.27 -8.35
C GLU A 3 23.72 7.10 -7.86
N ARG A 4 23.08 7.25 -6.70
CA ARG A 4 22.14 6.26 -6.15
C ARG A 4 20.88 6.14 -7.02
N GLU A 5 20.38 7.26 -7.52
CA GLU A 5 19.23 7.26 -8.44
C GLU A 5 19.57 6.58 -9.77
N LYS A 6 20.76 6.80 -10.31
CA LYS A 6 21.26 6.10 -11.50
C LYS A 6 21.41 4.60 -11.27
N GLU A 7 21.95 4.20 -10.12
CA GLU A 7 22.09 2.78 -9.76
C GLU A 7 20.73 2.09 -9.63
N VAL A 8 19.75 2.76 -8.99
CA VAL A 8 18.37 2.27 -8.92
C VAL A 8 17.76 2.15 -10.31
N GLY A 9 17.96 3.15 -11.17
CA GLY A 9 17.49 3.14 -12.55
C GLY A 9 18.03 1.95 -13.34
N ARG A 10 19.36 1.76 -13.32
CA ARG A 10 20.02 0.63 -13.99
C ARG A 10 19.51 -0.72 -13.46
N SER A 11 19.41 -0.85 -12.13
CA SER A 11 18.96 -2.11 -11.51
C SER A 11 17.50 -2.41 -11.88
N ALA A 12 16.65 -1.39 -11.95
CA ALA A 12 15.26 -1.54 -12.39
C ALA A 12 15.18 -1.96 -13.86
N GLU A 13 16.00 -1.36 -14.73
CA GLU A 13 16.07 -1.71 -16.15
C GLU A 13 16.51 -3.16 -16.35
N GLU A 14 17.58 -3.59 -15.67
CA GLU A 14 18.07 -4.98 -15.71
C GLU A 14 16.98 -5.99 -15.30
N ILE A 15 16.20 -5.69 -14.25
CA ILE A 15 15.10 -6.54 -13.78
C ILE A 15 13.99 -6.62 -14.83
N VAL A 16 13.57 -5.49 -15.40
CA VAL A 16 12.48 -5.43 -16.38
C VAL A 16 12.89 -6.14 -17.67
N GLU A 17 14.10 -5.91 -18.17
CA GLU A 17 14.60 -6.59 -19.37
C GLU A 17 14.68 -8.10 -19.19
N SER A 18 15.24 -8.55 -18.05
CA SER A 18 15.34 -9.98 -17.76
C SER A 18 13.98 -10.65 -17.68
N PHE A 19 13.00 -9.98 -17.05
CA PHE A 19 11.64 -10.50 -16.94
C PHE A 19 10.94 -10.53 -18.30
N ALA A 20 11.05 -9.47 -19.11
CA ALA A 20 10.44 -9.40 -20.43
C ALA A 20 10.94 -10.52 -21.35
N ARG A 21 12.26 -10.76 -21.38
CA ARG A 21 12.85 -11.84 -22.17
C ARG A 21 12.35 -13.22 -21.72
N ALA A 22 12.28 -13.46 -20.41
CA ALA A 22 11.76 -14.73 -19.90
C ALA A 22 10.25 -14.92 -20.19
N ALA A 23 9.49 -13.83 -20.27
CA ALA A 23 8.05 -13.87 -20.53
C ALA A 23 7.71 -14.14 -22.01
N GLU A 24 8.60 -13.83 -22.96
CA GLU A 24 8.38 -14.08 -24.40
C GLU A 24 8.17 -15.57 -24.73
N GLU A 25 8.79 -16.46 -23.95
CA GLU A 25 8.69 -17.91 -24.14
C GLU A 25 7.47 -18.53 -23.45
N LEU A 26 6.70 -17.75 -22.69
CA LEU A 26 5.56 -18.28 -21.94
C LEU A 26 4.37 -18.60 -22.86
N PRO A 27 3.67 -19.72 -22.62
CA PRO A 27 2.45 -20.03 -23.35
C PRO A 27 1.36 -19.00 -23.04
N LYS A 28 0.49 -18.74 -24.02
CA LYS A 28 -0.71 -17.92 -23.79
C LYS A 28 -1.65 -18.64 -22.83
N LEU A 29 -1.85 -18.07 -21.65
CA LEU A 29 -2.77 -18.57 -20.64
C LEU A 29 -3.92 -17.57 -20.46
N LYS A 30 -5.06 -18.05 -19.98
CA LYS A 30 -6.14 -17.17 -19.51
C LYS A 30 -5.66 -16.48 -18.24
N GLU A 31 -5.74 -15.15 -18.21
CA GLU A 31 -5.41 -14.39 -17.01
C GLU A 31 -6.27 -14.82 -15.82
N THR A 32 -5.63 -15.03 -14.68
CA THR A 32 -6.28 -15.36 -13.41
C THR A 32 -5.79 -14.40 -12.34
N TYR A 33 -6.69 -13.60 -11.78
CA TYR A 33 -6.36 -12.64 -10.72
C TYR A 33 -6.34 -13.28 -9.32
N TYR A 34 -7.08 -14.38 -9.17
CA TYR A 34 -7.17 -15.14 -7.93
C TYR A 34 -6.98 -16.61 -8.24
N SER A 35 -6.26 -17.33 -7.37
CA SER A 35 -6.13 -18.79 -7.46
C SER A 35 -7.43 -19.51 -7.07
N GLN A 36 -8.37 -18.80 -6.45
CA GLN A 36 -9.67 -19.34 -6.03
C GLN A 36 -10.80 -18.73 -6.85
N GLU A 37 -11.73 -19.57 -7.29
CA GLU A 37 -12.96 -19.16 -7.97
C GLU A 37 -14.08 -18.88 -6.96
N THR A 38 -13.83 -17.96 -6.04
CA THR A 38 -14.83 -17.54 -5.05
C THR A 38 -15.47 -16.25 -5.52
N TYR A 39 -16.80 -16.28 -5.71
CA TYR A 39 -17.57 -15.14 -6.21
C TYR A 39 -18.52 -14.62 -5.14
N ASN A 40 -18.83 -13.33 -5.22
CA ASN A 40 -19.87 -12.68 -4.41
C ASN A 40 -19.70 -12.89 -2.90
N VAL A 41 -18.46 -12.84 -2.41
CA VAL A 41 -18.18 -12.85 -0.97
C VAL A 41 -18.71 -11.55 -0.37
N SER A 42 -19.88 -11.63 0.26
CA SER A 42 -20.50 -10.51 0.96
C SER A 42 -20.28 -10.66 2.47
N ARG A 43 -20.06 -9.51 3.12
CA ARG A 43 -20.14 -9.42 4.58
C ARG A 43 -21.56 -8.98 4.92
N PRO A 44 -22.24 -9.63 5.88
CA PRO A 44 -23.53 -9.14 6.36
C PRO A 44 -23.37 -7.78 7.03
N ASP A 45 -24.41 -6.96 6.93
CA ASP A 45 -24.51 -5.76 7.75
C ASP A 45 -24.50 -6.17 9.22
N GLY A 46 -23.80 -5.39 10.03
CA GLY A 46 -23.63 -5.67 11.45
C GLY A 46 -23.54 -4.38 12.24
N GLU A 47 -23.79 -4.52 13.54
CA GLU A 47 -23.64 -3.42 14.48
C GLU A 47 -22.17 -2.99 14.62
N PRO A 48 -21.91 -1.72 14.95
CA PRO A 48 -20.57 -1.28 15.32
C PRO A 48 -20.00 -2.14 16.47
N SER A 49 -18.68 -2.34 16.45
CA SER A 49 -17.95 -3.00 17.56
C SER A 49 -18.22 -2.29 18.89
N ARG A 50 -18.07 -2.99 20.02
CA ARG A 50 -18.35 -2.41 21.34
C ARG A 50 -17.41 -1.24 21.67
N GLU A 51 -17.81 -0.37 22.58
CA GLU A 51 -17.00 0.81 22.94
C GLU A 51 -15.64 0.43 23.53
N GLU A 52 -15.58 -0.64 24.31
CA GLU A 52 -14.34 -1.15 24.91
C GLU A 52 -13.36 -1.59 23.82
N GLU A 53 -13.84 -2.29 22.79
CA GLU A 53 -13.04 -2.73 21.64
C GLU A 53 -12.51 -1.53 20.85
N ARG A 54 -13.35 -0.51 20.62
CA ARG A 54 -12.94 0.72 19.92
C ARG A 54 -11.92 1.52 20.72
N THR A 55 -12.08 1.58 22.03
CA THR A 55 -11.14 2.28 22.93
C THR A 55 -9.79 1.58 22.96
N GLU A 56 -9.78 0.26 23.07
CA GLU A 56 -8.57 -0.54 23.04
C GLU A 56 -7.87 -0.45 21.68
N PHE A 57 -8.64 -0.51 20.59
CA PHE A 57 -8.13 -0.24 19.25
C PHE A 57 -7.48 1.14 19.16
N ARG A 58 -8.15 2.20 19.64
CA ARG A 58 -7.64 3.57 19.60
C ARG A 58 -6.30 3.71 20.32
N LYS A 59 -6.17 3.11 21.51
CA LYS A 59 -4.90 3.11 22.27
C LYS A 59 -3.77 2.47 21.48
N ARG A 60 -4.01 1.30 20.89
CA ARG A 60 -3.03 0.58 20.06
C ARG A 60 -2.66 1.35 18.81
N PHE A 61 -3.67 1.90 18.12
CA PHE A 61 -3.48 2.69 16.91
C PHE A 61 -2.57 3.89 17.20
N ILE A 62 -2.84 4.66 18.24
CA ILE A 62 -2.00 5.81 18.64
C ILE A 62 -0.58 5.38 19.02
N SER A 63 -0.41 4.24 19.69
CA SER A 63 0.91 3.77 20.13
C SER A 63 1.90 3.47 19.00
N ILE A 64 1.41 3.24 17.78
CA ILE A 64 2.24 2.95 16.60
C ILE A 64 2.28 4.11 15.60
N MET A 65 1.58 5.21 15.87
CA MET A 65 1.51 6.34 14.94
C MET A 65 2.84 7.10 14.90
N PRO A 66 3.30 7.55 13.71
CA PRO A 66 4.51 8.37 13.58
C PRO A 66 4.47 9.66 14.41
N GLY A 67 3.27 10.21 14.62
CA GLY A 67 3.04 11.35 15.50
C GLY A 67 1.55 11.58 15.69
N ALA A 68 1.18 12.01 16.89
CA ALA A 68 -0.19 12.38 17.22
C ALA A 68 -0.25 13.83 17.73
N ASP A 69 -1.37 14.49 17.50
CA ASP A 69 -1.69 15.77 18.16
C ASP A 69 -2.21 15.53 19.59
N GLU A 70 -2.51 16.62 20.31
CA GLU A 70 -3.02 16.57 21.69
C GLU A 70 -4.37 15.86 21.83
N GLN A 71 -5.11 15.70 20.73
CA GLN A 71 -6.40 15.02 20.68
C GLN A 71 -6.28 13.55 20.26
N GLY A 72 -5.06 13.09 19.92
CA GLY A 72 -4.79 11.74 19.45
C GLY A 72 -5.10 11.51 17.97
N ASN A 73 -5.11 12.56 17.15
CA ASN A 73 -5.23 12.47 15.69
C ASN A 73 -3.85 12.39 15.03
N LEU A 74 -3.79 11.86 13.81
CA LEU A 74 -2.54 11.74 13.05
C LEU A 74 -2.00 13.12 12.67
N ARG A 75 -0.79 13.42 13.12
CA ARG A 75 -0.07 14.63 12.72
C ARG A 75 0.70 14.38 11.44
N VAL A 76 0.38 15.14 10.40
CA VAL A 76 1.09 15.12 9.11
C VAL A 76 1.54 16.52 8.73
N GLU A 77 2.61 16.61 7.94
CA GLU A 77 3.00 17.89 7.33
C GLU A 77 1.96 18.30 6.29
N VAL A 78 1.59 19.58 6.29
CA VAL A 78 0.72 20.13 5.25
C VAL A 78 1.52 20.26 3.98
N ALA A 79 1.23 19.42 2.99
CA ALA A 79 1.77 19.59 1.65
C ALA A 79 1.22 20.89 1.05
N LYS A 80 2.01 21.97 1.10
CA LYS A 80 1.77 23.14 0.28
C LYS A 80 2.21 22.76 -1.14
N TRP A 81 1.27 22.66 -2.07
CA TRP A 81 1.62 22.69 -3.48
C TRP A 81 2.36 23.99 -3.72
N VAL A 82 3.65 23.90 -4.02
CA VAL A 82 4.46 25.08 -4.32
C VAL A 82 3.90 25.63 -5.63
N GLU A 83 3.17 26.74 -5.58
CA GLU A 83 2.95 27.60 -6.75
C GLU A 83 4.30 28.23 -7.11
N GLY A 84 5.16 27.44 -7.74
CA GLY A 84 6.40 27.90 -8.36
C GLY A 84 6.15 28.18 -9.83
N ARG A 85 5.82 29.44 -10.15
CA ARG A 85 6.09 30.03 -11.46
C ARG A 85 7.45 30.69 -11.44
#